data_AF-A0A5J4VMZ0-F1
#
_entry.id   AF-A0A5J4VMZ0-F1
#
_cell.length_a   1.000
_cell.length_b   1.000
_cell.length_c   1.000
_cell.angle_alpha   90.00
_cell.angle_beta   90.00
_cell.angle_gamma   90.00
#
_symmetry.space_group_name_H-M   'P 1'
#
loop_
_entity.id
_entity.type
_entity.pdbx_description
1 polymer ?
#
loop_
_entity_poly.entity_id
_entity_poly.type
_entity_poly.pdbx_seq_one_letter_code
_entity_poly.pdbx_strand_id
1 'polypeptide(L)'
;MGVKIPNGYVINAGNSVSFAGGTCGVAQINPNGNNYNQGIRISGSSTDNYGGIFLCCNPISTVGTYTGQRSIFVSSKGELWIGISTQVNQANQGLIISADGNKLSFNGSAIAGTGVTNVATNGSVNYSAGNPILWGTNSVGTEGAFYCDGAKVYWRAKFITLGSIPP
;
A
#
# COMPACT_ATOMS: atom_id res chain seq x y z
N MET A 1 0.61 31.50 53.16
CA MET A 1 1.05 31.60 51.75
C MET A 1 0.43 30.43 51.01
N GLY A 2 -0.61 30.66 50.21
CA GLY A 2 -1.37 29.59 49.54
C GLY A 2 -0.70 29.18 48.24
N VAL A 3 -0.33 27.91 48.10
CA VAL A 3 0.20 27.36 46.84
C VAL A 3 -0.97 27.15 45.88
N LYS A 4 -0.94 27.86 44.74
CA LYS A 4 -1.90 27.69 43.65
C LYS A 4 -1.34 26.67 42.66
N ILE A 5 -1.92 25.47 42.62
CA ILE A 5 -1.59 24.46 41.61
C ILE A 5 -2.48 24.71 40.38
N PRO A 6 -1.91 24.92 39.17
CA PRO A 6 -2.71 25.06 37.96
C PRO A 6 -3.41 23.74 37.62
N ASN A 7 -4.70 23.79 37.25
CA ASN A 7 -5.56 22.63 36.94
C ASN A 7 -5.28 21.99 35.56
N GLY A 8 -4.04 21.98 35.11
CA GLY A 8 -3.64 21.37 33.84
C GLY A 8 -2.26 21.85 33.39
N TYR A 9 -1.26 20.99 33.50
CA TYR A 9 0.06 21.24 32.92
C TYR A 9 0.12 20.57 31.55
N VAL A 10 0.27 21.37 30.49
CA VAL A 10 0.64 20.84 29.18
C VAL A 10 2.12 20.48 29.25
N ILE A 11 2.43 19.19 29.19
CA ILE A 11 3.82 18.71 29.10
C ILE A 11 4.31 19.00 27.68
N ASN A 12 4.71 20.25 27.40
CA ASN A 12 5.43 20.57 26.17
C ASN A 12 6.36 21.77 26.38
N ALA A 13 7.50 21.52 27.00
CA ALA A 13 8.64 22.44 27.00
C ALA A 13 9.95 21.66 27.10
N GLY A 14 10.15 20.67 26.23
CA GLY A 14 11.46 20.08 26.03
C GLY A 14 12.29 20.96 25.08
N ASN A 15 13.48 21.38 25.52
CA ASN A 15 14.57 21.69 24.59
C ASN A 15 14.95 20.39 23.84
N SER A 16 15.68 20.48 22.73
CA SER A 16 15.96 19.49 21.66
C SER A 16 16.35 18.05 22.06
N VAL A 17 16.40 17.70 23.34
CA VAL A 17 16.91 16.46 23.94
C VAL A 17 15.97 15.82 25.00
N SER A 18 14.71 16.24 25.15
CA SER A 18 13.79 15.58 26.11
C SER A 18 12.34 15.47 25.65
N PHE A 19 11.75 14.27 25.81
CA PHE A 19 10.31 13.99 25.73
C PHE A 19 9.90 13.21 26.99
N ALA A 20 8.75 13.54 27.60
CA ALA A 20 8.15 12.80 28.72
C ALA A 20 9.08 12.49 29.93
N GLY A 21 10.03 13.38 30.26
CA GLY A 21 10.79 13.34 31.53
C GLY A 21 11.97 12.37 31.60
N GLY A 22 12.37 11.73 30.49
CA GLY A 22 13.61 10.93 30.39
C GLY A 22 14.68 11.62 29.54
N THR A 23 15.95 11.28 29.76
CA THR A 23 17.05 11.67 28.86
C THR A 23 16.84 11.00 27.50
N CYS A 24 16.58 11.80 26.46
CA CYS A 24 16.42 11.33 25.09
C CYS A 24 17.68 11.67 24.28
N GLY A 25 18.07 10.79 23.35
CA GLY A 25 19.12 11.07 22.36
C GLY A 25 18.69 12.10 21.30
N VAL A 26 17.92 11.69 20.28
CA VAL A 26 17.38 12.59 19.23
C VAL A 26 15.86 12.45 19.16
N ALA A 27 15.14 13.57 19.30
CA ALA A 27 13.71 13.68 19.03
C ALA A 27 13.40 15.03 18.36
N GLN A 28 12.79 15.00 17.17
CA GLN A 28 12.20 16.19 16.55
C GLN A 28 10.88 15.84 15.88
N ILE A 29 9.82 16.56 16.26
CA ILE A 29 8.57 16.64 15.49
C ILE A 29 8.45 18.12 15.13
N ASN A 30 8.85 18.40 13.88
CA ASN A 30 8.67 19.65 13.14
C ASN A 30 9.71 20.79 13.30
N PRO A 31 11.01 20.60 12.95
CA PRO A 31 11.99 21.69 13.00
C PRO A 31 12.13 22.47 11.67
N ASN A 32 12.55 23.72 11.81
CA ASN A 32 12.73 24.83 10.86
C ASN A 32 13.58 24.53 9.59
N GLY A 33 13.76 25.42 8.59
CA GLY A 33 13.00 26.56 8.09
C GLY A 33 12.99 26.54 6.54
N ASN A 34 13.06 25.32 5.96
CA ASN A 34 13.10 25.01 4.53
C ASN A 34 12.44 23.62 4.28
N ASN A 35 12.93 22.84 3.29
CA ASN A 35 12.34 21.62 2.69
C ASN A 35 11.90 20.46 3.64
N TYR A 36 12.19 20.50 4.94
CA TYR A 36 11.88 19.42 5.89
C TYR A 36 11.03 19.87 7.08
N ASN A 37 10.30 20.97 6.92
CA ASN A 37 9.42 21.56 7.94
C ASN A 37 8.04 20.90 8.05
N GLN A 38 7.91 19.64 7.64
CA GLN A 38 6.63 18.93 7.66
C GLN A 38 6.63 17.91 8.80
N GLY A 39 5.53 17.87 9.56
CA GLY A 39 5.44 17.11 10.79
C GLY A 39 5.08 15.63 10.61
N ILE A 40 5.13 14.91 11.73
CA ILE A 40 4.57 13.56 11.87
C ILE A 40 3.38 13.63 12.82
N ARG A 41 2.26 13.01 12.46
CA ARG A 41 1.07 12.86 13.32
C ARG A 41 0.80 11.38 13.54
N ILE A 42 0.64 10.97 14.80
CA ILE A 42 0.15 9.66 15.18
C ILE A 42 -1.17 9.89 15.90
N SER A 43 -2.26 9.34 15.38
CA SER A 43 -3.60 9.62 15.91
C SER A 43 -4.53 8.44 15.73
N GLY A 44 -5.41 8.23 16.71
CA GLY A 44 -6.57 7.34 16.63
C GLY A 44 -7.84 8.12 16.94
N SER A 45 -8.93 7.83 16.22
CA SER A 45 -10.26 8.35 16.51
C SER A 45 -10.93 7.49 17.57
N SER A 46 -11.45 8.13 18.62
CA SER A 46 -12.27 7.47 19.65
C SER A 46 -13.72 7.25 19.21
N THR A 47 -14.12 7.79 18.05
CA THR A 47 -15.50 7.77 17.55
C THR A 47 -15.66 7.02 16.24
N ASP A 48 -14.65 7.08 15.37
CA ASP A 48 -14.78 6.66 13.96
C ASP A 48 -13.85 5.50 13.59
N ASN A 49 -13.16 4.90 14.56
CA ASN A 49 -12.24 3.76 14.39
C ASN A 49 -11.10 3.96 13.39
N TYR A 50 -10.86 5.19 12.93
CA TYR A 50 -9.67 5.53 12.17
C TYR A 50 -8.45 5.56 13.07
N GLY A 51 -7.30 5.15 12.56
CA GLY A 51 -6.05 5.35 13.26
C GLY A 51 -4.87 5.29 12.30
N GLY A 52 -3.79 6.01 12.57
CA GLY A 52 -2.66 5.96 11.66
C GLY A 52 -1.48 6.82 12.02
N ILE A 53 -0.46 6.67 11.18
CA ILE A 53 0.77 7.44 11.15
C ILE A 53 0.75 8.24 9.85
N PHE A 54 0.84 9.56 9.99
CA PHE A 54 0.82 10.51 8.90
C PHE A 54 2.16 11.23 8.86
N LEU A 55 2.77 11.25 7.69
CA LEU A 55 4.05 11.87 7.39
C LEU A 55 3.81 13.07 6.47
N CYS A 56 4.75 14.02 6.48
CA CYS A 56 4.62 15.25 5.71
C CYS A 56 3.37 16.07 6.10
N CYS A 57 2.99 16.03 7.37
CA CYS A 57 1.83 16.77 7.89
C CYS A 57 2.10 18.28 7.86
N ASN A 58 1.04 19.07 7.77
CA ASN A 58 1.16 20.51 7.96
C ASN A 58 1.74 20.79 9.38
N PRO A 59 2.86 21.51 9.47
CA PRO A 59 3.53 21.83 10.73
C PRO A 59 2.65 22.53 11.78
N ILE A 60 1.68 23.31 11.32
CA ILE A 60 0.89 24.25 12.14
C ILE A 60 -0.52 23.69 12.38
N SER A 61 -0.98 22.76 11.55
CA SER A 61 -2.33 22.18 11.69
C SER A 61 -2.30 20.83 12.40
N THR A 62 -3.08 20.71 13.46
CA THR A 62 -3.38 19.44 14.13
C THR A 62 -4.56 18.70 13.50
N VAL A 63 -5.25 19.32 12.54
CA VAL A 63 -6.42 18.76 11.85
C VAL A 63 -6.23 18.74 10.33
N GLY A 64 -7.10 18.00 9.65
CA GLY A 64 -7.19 17.97 8.19
C GLY A 64 -6.05 17.26 7.47
N THR A 65 -6.24 17.10 6.16
CA THR A 65 -5.32 16.50 5.20
C THR A 65 -4.53 17.59 4.49
N TYR A 66 -3.26 17.34 4.22
CA TYR A 66 -2.38 18.26 3.47
C TYR A 66 -1.95 17.65 2.14
N THR A 67 -1.84 18.45 1.08
CA THR A 67 -1.33 17.98 -0.22
C THR A 67 0.11 17.50 -0.07
N GLY A 68 0.38 16.26 -0.48
CA GLY A 68 1.70 15.66 -0.31
C GLY A 68 1.88 14.90 1.01
N GLN A 69 0.93 14.97 1.95
CA GLN A 69 0.91 14.09 3.11
C GLN A 69 0.90 12.62 2.67
N ARG A 70 1.65 11.78 3.38
CA ARG A 70 1.67 10.33 3.20
C ARG A 70 1.13 9.69 4.47
N SER A 71 0.43 8.58 4.34
CA SER A 71 -0.24 7.96 5.47
C SER A 71 -0.16 6.45 5.41
N ILE A 72 0.04 5.87 6.59
CA ILE A 72 -0.20 4.48 6.91
C ILE A 72 -1.35 4.51 7.92
N PHE A 73 -2.55 4.11 7.52
CA PHE A 73 -3.72 4.26 8.39
C PHE A 73 -4.69 3.08 8.23
N VAL A 74 -5.43 2.83 9.29
CA VAL A 74 -6.55 1.90 9.37
C VAL A 74 -7.84 2.68 9.13
N SER A 75 -8.65 2.22 8.18
CA SER A 75 -9.96 2.81 7.90
C SER A 75 -11.00 2.43 8.94
N SER A 76 -12.13 3.12 8.98
CA SER A 76 -13.26 2.75 9.85
C SER A 76 -13.82 1.34 9.56
N LYS A 77 -13.47 0.76 8.40
CA LYS A 77 -13.84 -0.61 8.01
C LYS A 77 -12.80 -1.65 8.44
N GLY A 78 -11.68 -1.25 9.04
CA GLY A 78 -10.60 -2.14 9.47
C GLY A 78 -9.57 -2.47 8.39
N GLU A 79 -9.63 -1.84 7.22
CA GLU A 79 -8.64 -2.01 6.16
C GLU A 79 -7.34 -1.25 6.51
N LEU A 80 -6.18 -1.80 6.19
CA LEU A 80 -4.91 -1.09 6.29
C LEU A 80 -4.54 -0.48 4.95
N TRP A 81 -4.27 0.81 4.95
CA TRP A 81 -3.98 1.61 3.76
C TRP A 81 -2.60 2.26 3.85
N ILE A 82 -1.88 2.27 2.74
CA ILE A 82 -0.65 3.04 2.55
C ILE A 82 -0.77 3.88 1.28
N GLY A 83 -0.73 5.19 1.40
CA GLY A 83 -0.93 6.08 0.25
C GLY A 83 -0.71 7.55 0.54
N ILE A 84 -0.98 8.38 -0.46
CA ILE A 84 -1.01 9.84 -0.26
C ILE A 84 -2.35 10.20 0.38
N SER A 85 -2.38 11.13 1.33
CA SER A 85 -3.55 11.27 2.19
C SER A 85 -4.79 11.83 1.50
N THR A 86 -4.65 12.39 0.29
CA THR A 86 -5.79 12.76 -0.58
C THR A 86 -6.42 11.56 -1.31
N GLN A 87 -5.68 10.46 -1.44
CA GLN A 87 -6.14 9.19 -2.02
C GLN A 87 -6.70 8.23 -0.98
N VAL A 88 -6.27 8.40 0.27
CA VAL A 88 -6.74 7.65 1.42
C VAL A 88 -8.25 7.82 1.59
N ASN A 89 -8.96 6.70 1.73
CA ASN A 89 -10.43 6.57 1.66
C ASN A 89 -11.07 6.78 0.28
N GLN A 90 -10.31 7.00 -0.79
CA GLN A 90 -10.82 6.86 -2.14
C GLN A 90 -10.71 5.42 -2.60
N ALA A 91 -11.79 4.88 -3.14
CA ALA A 91 -11.79 3.53 -3.69
C ALA A 91 -10.66 3.39 -4.74
N ASN A 92 -9.96 2.26 -4.70
CA ASN A 92 -8.95 1.90 -5.69
C ASN A 92 -7.74 2.85 -5.75
N GLN A 93 -7.32 3.42 -4.62
CA GLN A 93 -6.11 4.26 -4.57
C GLN A 93 -5.15 3.80 -3.46
N GLY A 94 -3.86 3.82 -3.75
CA GLY A 94 -2.81 3.39 -2.81
C GLY A 94 -2.75 1.87 -2.66
N LEU A 95 -1.98 1.43 -1.67
CA LEU A 95 -1.85 0.03 -1.26
C LEU A 95 -2.87 -0.27 -0.17
N ILE A 96 -3.67 -1.33 -0.34
CA ILE A 96 -4.77 -1.67 0.56
C ILE A 96 -4.67 -3.14 0.94
N ILE A 97 -4.74 -3.42 2.24
CA ILE A 97 -5.01 -4.74 2.80
C ILE A 97 -6.44 -4.74 3.34
N SER A 98 -7.25 -5.70 2.90
CA SER A 98 -8.64 -5.84 3.33
C SER A 98 -8.75 -6.10 4.84
N ALA A 99 -9.92 -5.77 5.40
CA ALA A 99 -10.17 -5.90 6.84
C ALA A 99 -10.03 -7.34 7.38
N ASP A 100 -10.27 -8.34 6.53
CA ASP A 100 -10.08 -9.76 6.83
C ASP A 100 -8.65 -10.26 6.57
N GLY A 101 -7.76 -9.40 6.07
CA GLY A 101 -6.38 -9.73 5.72
C GLY A 101 -6.23 -10.58 4.46
N ASN A 102 -7.32 -10.91 3.75
CA ASN A 102 -7.29 -11.88 2.66
C ASN A 102 -6.97 -11.28 1.28
N LYS A 103 -6.99 -9.95 1.13
CA LYS A 103 -6.77 -9.29 -0.17
C LYS A 103 -5.77 -8.13 -0.02
N LEU A 104 -4.75 -8.14 -0.87
CA LEU A 104 -3.79 -7.06 -1.07
C LEU A 104 -4.01 -6.46 -2.46
N SER A 105 -4.17 -5.13 -2.57
CA SER A 105 -4.32 -4.44 -3.85
C SER A 105 -3.51 -3.14 -3.90
N PHE A 106 -3.17 -2.70 -5.12
CA PHE A 106 -2.58 -1.40 -5.38
C PHE A 106 -3.32 -0.70 -6.51
N ASN A 107 -3.82 0.51 -6.25
CA ASN A 107 -4.59 1.31 -7.21
C ASN A 107 -5.75 0.53 -7.88
N GLY A 108 -6.46 -0.30 -7.11
CA GLY A 108 -7.57 -1.14 -7.58
C GLY A 108 -7.15 -2.47 -8.20
N SER A 109 -5.88 -2.63 -8.59
CA SER A 109 -5.35 -3.91 -9.08
C SER A 109 -5.05 -4.84 -7.92
N ALA A 110 -5.65 -6.03 -7.92
CA ALA A 110 -5.35 -7.04 -6.92
C ALA A 110 -3.94 -7.61 -7.14
N ILE A 111 -3.14 -7.63 -6.06
CA ILE A 111 -1.78 -8.18 -6.04
C ILE A 111 -1.81 -9.62 -5.52
N ALA A 112 -2.56 -9.87 -4.44
CA ALA A 112 -2.68 -11.18 -3.83
C ALA A 112 -4.03 -11.33 -3.12
N GLY A 113 -4.52 -12.57 -3.01
CA GLY A 113 -5.67 -12.90 -2.16
C GLY A 113 -6.48 -14.12 -2.61
N THR A 114 -7.35 -14.59 -1.72
CA THR A 114 -8.26 -15.72 -2.02
C THR A 114 -9.19 -15.35 -3.18
N GLY A 115 -9.20 -16.17 -4.24
CA GLY A 115 -10.00 -15.91 -5.44
C GLY A 115 -9.46 -14.80 -6.36
N VAL A 116 -8.25 -14.27 -6.10
CA VAL A 116 -7.56 -13.38 -7.04
C VAL A 116 -6.90 -14.22 -8.12
N THR A 117 -7.59 -14.37 -9.26
CA THR A 117 -7.07 -15.05 -10.45
C THR A 117 -6.74 -14.05 -11.55
N ASN A 118 -5.56 -14.16 -12.17
CA ASN A 118 -5.18 -13.47 -13.42
C ASN A 118 -5.22 -11.92 -13.41
N VAL A 119 -4.28 -11.25 -12.72
CA VAL A 119 -4.15 -9.78 -12.82
C VAL A 119 -2.77 -9.31 -13.31
N ALA A 120 -1.80 -10.22 -13.53
CA ALA A 120 -0.59 -9.85 -14.24
C ALA A 120 -0.84 -9.86 -15.75
N THR A 121 -1.03 -8.68 -16.32
CA THR A 121 -1.25 -8.46 -17.76
C THR A 121 -0.07 -8.91 -18.64
N ASN A 122 1.07 -9.28 -18.05
CA ASN A 122 2.20 -9.90 -18.76
C ASN A 122 3.04 -10.77 -17.80
N GLY A 123 2.93 -12.10 -17.88
CA GLY A 123 4.02 -13.02 -17.56
C GLY A 123 4.46 -13.20 -16.10
N SER A 124 3.66 -12.90 -15.07
CA SER A 124 4.07 -13.28 -13.71
C SER A 124 3.75 -14.76 -13.43
N VAL A 125 4.79 -15.59 -13.32
CA VAL A 125 4.67 -16.94 -12.75
C VAL A 125 4.39 -16.77 -11.25
N ASN A 126 3.18 -17.11 -10.81
CA ASN A 126 2.88 -17.18 -9.38
C ASN A 126 3.74 -18.27 -8.75
N TYR A 127 4.46 -17.93 -7.67
CA TYR A 127 5.07 -18.90 -6.77
C TYR A 127 3.96 -19.67 -6.06
N SER A 128 3.57 -20.83 -6.57
CA SER A 128 2.71 -21.74 -5.83
C SER A 128 3.53 -22.94 -5.35
N ALA A 129 4.11 -22.83 -4.16
CA ALA A 129 4.64 -24.00 -3.46
C ALA A 129 3.49 -25.00 -3.25
N GLY A 130 3.53 -26.12 -3.98
CA GLY A 130 2.51 -27.18 -3.91
C GLY A 130 1.33 -27.08 -4.90
N ASN A 131 1.22 -26.04 -5.75
CA ASN A 131 0.23 -26.03 -6.84
C ASN A 131 0.90 -26.10 -8.22
N PRO A 132 0.25 -26.73 -9.23
CA PRO A 132 0.72 -26.66 -10.61
C PRO A 132 0.73 -25.21 -11.12
N ILE A 133 1.83 -24.77 -11.71
CA ILE A 133 1.89 -23.50 -12.44
C ILE A 133 1.02 -23.67 -13.69
N LEU A 134 -0.17 -23.06 -13.69
CA LEU A 134 -1.07 -23.06 -14.83
C LEU A 134 -0.60 -21.99 -15.83
N TRP A 135 0.00 -22.46 -16.92
CA TRP A 135 0.48 -21.64 -18.02
C TRP A 135 -0.57 -21.68 -19.14
N GLY A 136 -1.14 -20.52 -19.47
CA GLY A 136 -2.02 -20.35 -20.61
C GLY A 136 -3.51 -20.48 -20.29
N THR A 137 -4.21 -19.35 -20.28
CA THR A 137 -5.62 -19.31 -20.72
C THR A 137 -5.66 -19.70 -22.19
N ASN A 138 -6.69 -20.45 -22.60
CA ASN A 138 -6.92 -20.88 -23.98
C ASN A 138 -6.80 -19.69 -24.95
N SER A 139 -5.66 -19.53 -25.63
CA SER A 139 -5.39 -18.39 -26.51
C SER A 139 -5.86 -18.71 -27.93
N VAL A 140 -6.73 -17.85 -28.46
CA VAL A 140 -7.17 -17.87 -29.87
C VAL A 140 -6.25 -17.03 -30.78
N GLY A 141 -5.18 -16.44 -30.22
CA GLY A 141 -4.20 -15.63 -30.95
C GLY A 141 -3.34 -16.44 -31.92
N THR A 142 -2.72 -15.74 -32.87
CA THR A 142 -1.86 -16.34 -33.93
C THR A 142 -0.37 -16.32 -33.56
N GLU A 143 0.00 -15.89 -32.35
CA GLU A 143 1.39 -15.94 -31.88
C GLU A 143 1.81 -17.37 -31.53
N GLY A 144 3.03 -17.76 -31.92
CA GLY A 144 3.59 -19.08 -31.61
C GLY A 144 3.76 -19.26 -30.11
N ALA A 145 2.96 -20.14 -29.53
CA ALA A 145 2.93 -20.42 -28.11
C ALA A 145 2.63 -21.91 -27.88
N PHE A 146 2.86 -22.35 -26.66
CA PHE A 146 2.38 -23.65 -26.22
C PHE A 146 0.99 -23.51 -25.59
N TYR A 147 0.16 -24.54 -25.70
CA TYR A 147 -1.09 -24.65 -24.94
C TYR A 147 -1.23 -26.05 -24.34
N CYS A 148 -1.96 -26.18 -23.22
CA CYS A 148 -2.32 -27.47 -22.64
C CYS A 148 -3.84 -27.68 -22.64
N ASP A 149 -4.29 -28.90 -22.93
CA ASP A 149 -5.72 -29.28 -22.83
C ASP A 149 -6.05 -30.00 -21.51
N GLY A 150 -5.16 -29.91 -20.53
CA GLY A 150 -5.23 -30.62 -19.25
C GLY A 150 -4.46 -31.94 -19.24
N ALA A 151 -4.40 -32.68 -20.34
CA ALA A 151 -3.69 -33.98 -20.41
C ALA A 151 -2.38 -33.91 -21.21
N LYS A 152 -2.31 -33.03 -22.21
CA LYS A 152 -1.19 -32.93 -23.14
C LYS A 152 -0.73 -31.49 -23.28
N VAL A 153 0.55 -31.33 -23.61
CA VAL A 153 1.17 -30.06 -23.99
C VAL A 153 1.38 -30.06 -25.50
N TYR A 154 0.93 -29.00 -26.15
CA TYR A 154 1.03 -28.82 -27.59
C TYR A 154 1.89 -27.60 -27.90
N TRP A 155 2.76 -27.71 -28.91
CA TRP A 155 3.45 -26.56 -29.51
C TRP A 155 2.62 -26.06 -30.70
N ARG A 156 2.12 -24.82 -30.67
CA ARG A 156 1.57 -24.17 -31.88
C ARG A 156 2.70 -23.50 -32.65
N ALA A 157 3.15 -24.17 -33.70
CA ALA A 157 4.03 -23.56 -34.69
C ALA A 157 3.19 -22.82 -35.73
N LYS A 158 3.67 -21.66 -36.20
CA LYS A 158 3.13 -21.00 -37.39
C LYS A 158 3.26 -21.95 -38.58
N PHE A 159 2.21 -22.10 -39.40
CA PHE A 159 2.29 -22.89 -40.63
C PHE A 159 3.41 -22.35 -41.52
N ILE A 160 4.30 -23.25 -41.95
CA ILE A 160 5.31 -22.96 -42.98
C ILE A 160 4.74 -23.49 -44.29
N THR A 161 4.44 -22.59 -45.23
CA THR A 161 4.11 -22.98 -46.60
C THR A 161 5.38 -23.45 -47.28
N LEU A 162 5.49 -24.74 -47.55
CA LEU A 162 6.54 -25.28 -48.41
C LEU A 162 6.02 -25.29 -49.85
N GLY A 163 6.69 -24.56 -50.75
CA GLY A 163 6.39 -24.63 -52.18
C GLY A 163 6.78 -26.00 -52.72
N SER A 164 5.93 -26.62 -53.54
CA SER A 164 6.32 -27.82 -54.28
C SER A 164 7.35 -27.44 -55.34
N ILE A 165 8.52 -28.07 -55.32
CA ILE A 165 9.48 -28.01 -56.43
C ILE A 165 9.01 -29.06 -57.45
N PRO A 166 8.60 -28.66 -58.67
CA PRO A 166 8.24 -29.62 -59.71
C PRO A 166 9.45 -30.52 -60.07
N PRO A 167 9.21 -31.79 -60.45
CA PRO A 167 10.28 -32.74 -60.80
C PRO A 167 11.09 -32.31 -62.02
#